data_AF-A0A2W2FQH4-F1
#
_entry.id   AF-A0A2W2FQH4-F1
#
_cell.length_a   1.000
_cell.length_b   1.000
_cell.length_c   1.000
_cell.angle_alpha   90.00
_cell.angle_beta   90.00
_cell.angle_gamma   90.00
#
_symmetry.space_group_name_H-M   'P 1'
#
loop_
_entity.id
_entity.type
_entity.pdbx_description
1 polymer ?
#
loop_
_entity_poly.entity_id
_entity_poly.type
_entity_poly.pdbx_seq_one_letter_code
_entity_poly.pdbx_strand_id
1 'polypeptide(L)'
;AADGPADAGVMPVVAVRPIPTLLVGTVGGLIVGISSVGSGSLIVVALLALYPALRANQLVGTDLVQAVPLVTSAALGHLLYGDFRLDLTTSLLAGSIPGVYLGARISARAPGGLIRALLTVVLLASALKLLGVNDIATLCVVGVAVVAGVAGWRFVRPARVSVPQGSSESRSPAPDR
;
A
#
# COMPACT_ATOMS: atom_id res chain seq x y z
N ALA A 1 -0.33 -41.98 35.13
CA ALA A 1 0.57 -42.25 34.00
C ALA A 1 -0.04 -41.55 32.79
N ALA A 2 0.35 -40.31 32.51
CA ALA A 2 1.57 -39.90 31.78
C ALA A 2 1.36 -40.05 30.27
N ASP A 3 0.91 -38.97 29.64
CA ASP A 3 1.09 -38.55 28.24
C ASP A 3 0.38 -37.18 28.13
N GLY A 4 0.96 -36.04 27.75
CA GLY A 4 2.31 -35.59 27.39
C GLY A 4 2.23 -34.05 27.36
N PRO A 5 3.36 -33.32 27.41
CA PRO A 5 3.36 -31.87 27.59
C PRO A 5 3.00 -31.15 26.28
N ALA A 6 2.21 -30.09 26.40
CA ALA A 6 2.11 -28.94 25.50
C ALA A 6 2.68 -29.13 24.09
N ASP A 7 1.79 -29.23 23.11
CA ASP A 7 2.05 -28.98 21.70
C ASP A 7 2.40 -27.49 21.53
N ALA A 8 3.56 -27.11 22.08
CA ALA A 8 4.15 -25.80 21.93
C ALA A 8 4.46 -25.63 20.44
N GLY A 9 3.69 -24.76 19.80
CA GLY A 9 3.71 -24.47 18.37
C GLY A 9 5.11 -24.47 17.77
N VAL A 10 5.50 -25.63 17.25
CA VAL A 10 6.67 -25.78 16.40
C VAL A 10 6.34 -25.01 15.14
N MET A 11 6.81 -23.76 15.06
CA MET A 11 6.70 -22.97 13.85
C MET A 11 7.41 -23.78 12.76
N PRO A 12 6.70 -24.23 11.70
CA PRO A 12 7.33 -25.01 10.65
C PRO A 12 8.48 -24.17 10.10
N VAL A 13 9.70 -24.73 10.16
CA VAL A 13 10.88 -24.12 9.56
C VAL A 13 10.59 -24.00 8.07
N VAL A 14 10.25 -22.80 7.62
CA VAL A 14 9.93 -22.53 6.22
C VAL A 14 11.24 -22.68 5.46
N ALA A 15 11.44 -23.85 4.86
CA ALA A 15 12.52 -24.08 3.93
C ALA A 15 12.29 -23.17 2.72
N VAL A 16 13.05 -22.07 2.66
CA VAL A 16 13.04 -21.17 1.52
C VAL A 16 13.43 -22.01 0.30
N ARG A 17 12.52 -22.14 -0.66
CA ARG A 17 12.76 -22.83 -1.93
C ARG A 17 13.14 -21.77 -2.97
N PRO A 18 14.43 -21.44 -3.15
CA PRO A 18 14.84 -20.29 -3.95
C PRO A 18 14.41 -20.40 -5.42
N ILE A 19 14.45 -21.60 -6.00
CA ILE A 19 14.11 -21.83 -7.42
C ILE A 19 12.62 -21.56 -7.71
N PRO A 20 11.64 -22.15 -6.99
CA PRO A 20 10.22 -21.80 -7.15
C PRO A 20 9.92 -20.33 -6.90
N THR A 21 10.51 -19.72 -5.87
CA THR A 21 10.30 -18.30 -5.56
C THR A 21 10.81 -17.40 -6.68
N LEU A 22 11.96 -17.73 -7.27
CA LEU A 22 12.52 -17.00 -8.40
C LEU A 22 11.63 -17.12 -9.65
N LEU A 23 11.13 -18.32 -9.96
CA LEU A 23 10.24 -18.55 -11.11
C LEU A 23 8.93 -17.77 -10.98
N VAL A 24 8.29 -17.83 -9.81
CA VAL A 24 7.05 -17.09 -9.53
C VAL A 24 7.30 -15.58 -9.62
N GLY A 25 8.40 -15.09 -9.06
CA GLY A 25 8.76 -13.67 -9.15
C GLY A 25 9.04 -13.22 -10.58
N THR A 26 9.71 -14.05 -11.39
CA THR A 26 10.04 -13.73 -12.78
C THR A 26 8.79 -13.70 -13.65
N VAL A 27 7.94 -14.74 -13.59
CA VAL A 27 6.71 -14.82 -14.37
C VAL A 27 5.70 -13.77 -13.93
N GLY A 28 5.50 -13.63 -12.61
CA GLY A 28 4.61 -12.62 -12.04
C GLY A 28 5.06 -11.21 -12.38
N GLY A 29 6.36 -10.92 -12.24
CA GLY A 29 6.94 -9.63 -12.62
C GLY A 29 6.79 -9.32 -14.11
N LEU A 30 6.93 -10.33 -14.98
CA LEU A 30 6.77 -10.16 -16.42
C LEU A 30 5.31 -9.85 -16.80
N ILE A 31 4.34 -10.57 -16.22
CA ILE A 31 2.90 -10.34 -16.44
C ILE A 31 2.46 -8.97 -15.91
N VAL A 32 2.94 -8.58 -14.73
CA VAL A 32 2.64 -7.26 -14.15
C VAL A 32 3.30 -6.14 -14.96
N GLY A 33 4.55 -6.35 -15.40
CA GLY A 33 5.30 -5.39 -16.20
C GLY A 33 4.64 -5.08 -17.54
N ILE A 34 4.18 -6.10 -18.28
CA ILE A 34 3.44 -5.91 -19.54
C ILE A 34 2.07 -5.25 -19.35
N SER A 35 1.47 -5.40 -18.17
CA SER A 35 0.17 -4.80 -17.83
C SER A 35 0.27 -3.32 -17.45
N SER A 36 1.46 -2.71 -17.59
CA SER A 36 1.73 -1.27 -17.61
C SER A 36 0.77 -0.46 -16.73
N VAL A 37 0.98 -0.53 -15.40
CA VAL A 37 0.30 0.18 -14.27
C VAL A 37 -0.62 -0.69 -13.37
N GLY A 38 -1.20 -1.79 -13.83
CA GLY A 38 -2.59 -2.12 -13.45
C GLY A 38 -2.99 -2.71 -12.08
N SER A 39 -2.19 -3.51 -11.36
CA SER A 39 -2.76 -4.27 -10.21
C SER A 39 -2.47 -3.67 -8.83
N GLY A 40 -1.27 -3.14 -8.58
CA GLY A 40 -0.84 -2.73 -7.22
C GLY A 40 -1.74 -1.65 -6.60
N SER A 41 -1.96 -0.54 -7.32
CA SER A 41 -2.80 0.57 -6.85
C SER A 41 -4.28 0.19 -6.72
N LEU A 42 -4.80 -0.61 -7.65
CA LEU A 42 -6.18 -1.07 -7.65
C LEU A 42 -6.42 -2.10 -6.53
N ILE A 43 -5.48 -3.02 -6.29
CA ILE A 43 -5.50 -4.00 -5.19
C ILE A 43 -5.40 -3.29 -3.85
N VAL A 44 -4.48 -2.33 -3.70
CA VAL A 44 -4.33 -1.54 -2.47
C VAL A 44 -5.64 -0.82 -2.14
N VAL A 45 -6.31 -0.23 -3.13
CA VAL A 45 -7.58 0.46 -2.89
C VAL A 45 -8.75 -0.49 -2.69
N ALA A 46 -8.82 -1.62 -3.39
CA ALA A 46 -9.80 -2.66 -3.12
C ALA A 46 -9.66 -3.21 -1.69
N LEU A 47 -8.42 -3.44 -1.23
CA LEU A 47 -8.12 -3.88 0.13
C LEU A 47 -8.44 -2.81 1.17
N LEU A 48 -8.21 -1.52 0.91
CA LEU A 48 -8.62 -0.44 1.82
C LEU A 48 -10.12 -0.24 1.87
N ALA A 49 -10.82 -0.49 0.75
CA ALA A 49 -12.28 -0.47 0.68
C ALA A 49 -12.87 -1.66 1.46
N LEU A 50 -12.30 -2.86 1.29
CA LEU A 50 -12.74 -4.09 1.93
C LEU A 50 -12.37 -4.17 3.42
N TYR A 51 -11.22 -3.63 3.79
CA TYR A 51 -10.68 -3.65 5.16
C TYR A 51 -10.37 -2.24 5.67
N PRO A 52 -11.41 -1.43 5.97
CA PRO A 52 -11.24 -0.04 6.37
C PRO A 52 -10.51 0.16 7.71
N ALA A 53 -10.38 -0.91 8.51
CA ALA A 53 -9.67 -0.89 9.79
C ALA A 53 -8.15 -1.07 9.65
N LEU A 54 -7.63 -1.45 8.47
CA LEU A 54 -6.19 -1.59 8.24
C LEU A 54 -5.52 -0.22 8.10
N ARG A 55 -4.29 -0.12 8.60
CA ARG A 55 -3.51 1.12 8.50
C ARG A 55 -3.04 1.33 7.05
N ALA A 56 -3.64 2.31 6.37
CA ALA A 56 -3.38 2.59 4.95
C ALA A 56 -1.90 2.81 4.61
N ASN A 57 -1.15 3.41 5.53
CA ASN A 57 0.29 3.66 5.37
C ASN A 57 1.13 2.37 5.34
N GLN A 58 0.75 1.33 6.08
CA GLN A 58 1.47 0.04 6.03
C GLN A 58 1.24 -0.66 4.70
N LEU A 59 -0.01 -0.66 4.21
CA LEU A 59 -0.38 -1.33 2.97
C LEU A 59 0.31 -0.68 1.75
N VAL A 60 0.33 0.65 1.69
CA VAL A 60 1.03 1.40 0.63
C VAL A 60 2.54 1.21 0.73
N GLY A 61 3.09 1.18 1.95
CA GLY A 61 4.52 0.94 2.16
C GLY A 61 4.98 -0.42 1.63
N THR A 62 4.20 -1.47 1.92
CA THR A 62 4.48 -2.82 1.39
C THR A 62 4.43 -2.85 -0.15
N ASP A 63 3.46 -2.17 -0.76
CA ASP A 63 3.34 -2.08 -2.21
C ASP A 63 4.53 -1.36 -2.87
N LEU A 64 4.98 -0.27 -2.25
CA LEU A 64 6.17 0.46 -2.72
C LEU A 64 7.44 -0.40 -2.64
N VAL A 65 7.63 -1.15 -1.54
CA VAL A 65 8.81 -2.00 -1.37
C VAL A 65 8.88 -3.09 -2.43
N GLN A 66 7.76 -3.72 -2.78
CA GLN A 66 7.74 -4.71 -3.87
C GLN A 66 7.83 -4.09 -5.27
N ALA A 67 7.33 -2.86 -5.46
CA ALA A 67 7.40 -2.16 -6.74
C ALA A 67 8.83 -1.73 -7.10
N VAL A 68 9.68 -1.40 -6.12
CA VAL A 68 11.05 -0.92 -6.38
C VAL A 68 11.91 -1.94 -7.16
N PRO A 69 12.04 -3.22 -6.75
CA PRO A 69 12.78 -4.23 -7.53
C PRO A 69 12.19 -4.44 -8.93
N LEU A 70 10.86 -4.40 -9.03
CA LEU A 70 10.15 -4.58 -10.29
C LEU A 70 10.46 -3.44 -11.28
N VAL A 71 10.30 -2.19 -10.83
CA VAL A 71 10.58 -0.98 -11.63
C VAL A 71 12.06 -0.89 -11.99
N THR A 72 12.96 -1.24 -11.07
CA THR A 72 14.40 -1.30 -11.34
C THR A 72 14.71 -2.29 -12.45
N SER A 73 14.09 -3.47 -12.43
CA SER A 73 14.26 -4.48 -13.48
C SER A 73 13.73 -3.99 -14.83
N ALA A 74 12.59 -3.30 -14.85
CA ALA A 74 12.04 -2.70 -16.06
C ALA A 74 12.92 -1.58 -16.64
N ALA A 75 13.47 -0.73 -15.76
CA ALA A 75 14.39 0.34 -16.13
C ALA A 75 15.71 -0.22 -16.71
N LEU A 76 16.28 -1.26 -16.08
CA LEU A 76 17.45 -1.97 -16.61
C LEU A 76 17.14 -2.59 -17.98
N GLY A 77 15.96 -3.17 -18.17
CA GLY A 77 15.49 -3.63 -19.47
C GLY A 77 15.58 -2.52 -20.52
N HIS A 78 14.92 -1.39 -20.30
CA HIS A 78 14.95 -0.26 -21.25
C HIS A 78 16.37 0.25 -21.53
N LEU A 79 17.24 0.27 -20.52
CA LEU A 79 18.64 0.70 -20.68
C LEU A 79 19.44 -0.25 -21.59
N LEU A 80 19.17 -1.56 -21.50
CA LEU A 80 19.80 -2.59 -22.34
C LEU A 80 19.27 -2.59 -23.78
N TYR A 81 17.99 -2.26 -24.00
CA TYR A 81 17.38 -2.19 -25.34
C TYR A 81 17.70 -0.90 -26.11
N GLY A 82 18.38 0.07 -25.49
CA GLY A 82 18.91 1.26 -26.16
C GLY A 82 17.93 2.43 -26.37
N ASP A 83 16.66 2.30 -25.98
CA ASP A 83 15.63 3.37 -26.10
C ASP A 83 15.64 4.35 -24.91
N PHE A 84 16.83 4.63 -24.37
CA PHE A 84 16.98 5.43 -23.16
C PHE A 84 17.05 6.93 -23.48
N ARG A 85 15.97 7.65 -23.19
CA ARG A 85 15.87 9.10 -23.41
C ARG A 85 16.29 9.88 -22.16
N LEU A 86 17.55 10.29 -22.11
CA LEU A 86 18.12 11.06 -21.00
C LEU A 86 17.33 12.33 -20.65
N ASP A 87 16.82 13.05 -21.64
CA ASP A 87 16.05 14.28 -21.41
C ASP A 87 14.76 14.02 -20.61
N LEU A 88 14.03 12.94 -20.94
CA LEU A 88 12.81 12.58 -20.22
C LEU A 88 13.15 12.04 -18.83
N THR A 89 14.17 11.18 -18.73
CA THR A 89 14.59 10.60 -17.46
C THR A 89 15.06 11.68 -16.49
N THR A 90 15.86 12.65 -16.94
CA THR A 90 16.31 13.76 -16.08
C THR A 90 15.15 14.67 -15.67
N SER A 91 14.23 15.00 -16.57
CA SER A 91 13.02 15.78 -16.23
C SER A 91 12.13 15.04 -15.22
N LEU A 92 11.97 13.72 -15.35
CA LEU A 92 11.22 12.89 -14.40
C LEU A 92 11.92 12.78 -13.05
N LEU A 93 13.23 12.56 -13.02
CA LEU A 93 14.01 12.49 -11.77
C LEU A 93 13.97 13.81 -11.02
N ALA A 94 14.13 14.94 -11.74
CA ALA A 94 14.10 16.27 -11.16
C ALA A 94 12.77 16.58 -10.46
N GLY A 95 11.64 16.08 -10.96
CA GLY A 95 10.34 16.21 -10.30
C GLY A 95 10.05 15.12 -9.25
N SER A 96 10.34 13.87 -9.57
CA SER A 96 9.94 12.71 -8.76
C SER A 96 10.78 12.54 -7.50
N ILE A 97 12.09 12.78 -7.52
CA ILE A 97 12.95 12.65 -6.32
C ILE A 97 12.49 13.60 -5.22
N PRO A 98 12.40 14.93 -5.44
CA PRO A 98 11.94 15.84 -4.39
C PRO A 98 10.46 15.61 -4.05
N GLY A 99 9.62 15.29 -5.04
CA GLY A 99 8.20 15.00 -4.83
C GLY A 99 7.98 13.79 -3.92
N VAL A 100 8.67 12.67 -4.18
CA VAL A 100 8.59 11.44 -3.37
C VAL A 100 9.20 11.67 -1.99
N TYR A 101 10.33 12.37 -1.89
CA TYR A 101 10.95 12.68 -0.59
C TYR A 101 10.00 13.49 0.31
N LEU A 102 9.41 14.56 -0.22
CA LEU A 102 8.48 15.41 0.51
C LEU A 102 7.17 14.67 0.81
N GLY A 103 6.64 13.94 -0.17
CA GLY A 103 5.45 13.11 -0.02
C GLY A 103 5.63 12.03 1.04
N ALA A 104 6.76 11.34 1.09
CA ALA A 104 7.08 10.33 2.09
C ALA A 104 7.17 10.93 3.51
N ARG A 105 7.82 12.09 3.65
CA ARG A 105 7.91 12.84 4.92
C ARG A 105 6.53 13.24 5.45
N ILE A 106 5.67 13.76 4.58
CA ILE A 106 4.29 14.14 4.93
C ILE A 106 3.48 12.89 5.26
N SER A 107 3.58 11.84 4.44
CA SER A 107 2.83 10.60 4.59
C SER A 107 3.13 9.88 5.91
N ALA A 108 4.41 9.85 6.32
CA ALA A 108 4.83 9.25 7.57
C ALA A 108 4.21 9.92 8.83
N ARG A 109 3.81 11.20 8.72
CA ARG A 109 3.21 11.97 9.81
C ARG A 109 1.71 12.18 9.65
N ALA A 110 1.14 11.79 8.52
CA ALA A 110 -0.28 12.01 8.21
C ALA A 110 -1.18 10.96 8.88
N PRO A 111 -2.39 11.33 9.30
CA PRO A 111 -3.38 10.37 9.78
C PRO A 111 -3.82 9.45 8.63
N GLY A 112 -4.03 8.16 8.91
CA GLY A 112 -4.37 7.17 7.88
C GLY A 112 -5.61 7.49 7.05
N GLY A 113 -6.57 8.24 7.61
CA GLY A 113 -7.73 8.76 6.89
C GLY A 113 -7.38 9.75 5.78
N LEU A 114 -6.36 10.59 5.97
CA LEU A 114 -5.89 11.55 4.97
C LEU A 114 -5.22 10.82 3.79
N ILE A 115 -4.39 9.81 4.08
CA ILE A 115 -3.73 8.99 3.05
C ILE A 115 -4.78 8.30 2.19
N ARG A 116 -5.81 7.72 2.83
CA ARG A 116 -6.90 7.08 2.11
C ARG A 116 -7.68 8.06 1.23
N ALA A 117 -8.03 9.23 1.76
CA ALA A 117 -8.72 10.26 0.98
C ALA A 117 -7.89 10.73 -0.24
N LEU A 118 -6.59 10.97 -0.05
CA LEU A 118 -5.68 11.31 -1.15
C LEU A 118 -5.63 10.22 -2.21
N LEU A 119 -5.51 8.95 -1.83
CA LEU A 119 -5.54 7.82 -2.77
C LEU A 119 -6.85 7.77 -3.56
N THR A 120 -8.00 7.96 -2.89
CA THR A 120 -9.31 7.98 -3.56
C THR A 120 -9.41 9.12 -4.59
N VAL A 121 -8.94 10.31 -4.24
CA VAL A 121 -8.94 11.47 -5.13
C VAL A 121 -8.05 11.24 -6.36
N VAL A 122 -6.83 10.74 -6.15
CA VAL A 122 -5.89 10.45 -7.24
C VAL A 122 -6.45 9.38 -8.18
N LEU A 123 -7.03 8.30 -7.64
CA LEU A 123 -7.65 7.26 -8.46
C LEU A 123 -8.87 7.75 -9.23
N LEU A 124 -9.70 8.58 -8.61
CA LEU A 124 -10.85 9.18 -9.28
C LEU A 124 -10.37 10.04 -10.46
N ALA A 125 -9.35 10.87 -10.25
CA ALA A 125 -8.74 11.67 -11.31
C ALA A 125 -8.22 10.81 -12.47
N SER A 126 -7.48 9.73 -12.17
CA SER A 126 -6.97 8.78 -13.17
C SER A 126 -8.09 8.11 -13.94
N ALA A 127 -9.15 7.66 -13.27
CA ALA A 127 -10.32 7.04 -13.91
C ALA A 127 -11.02 8.01 -14.88
N LEU A 128 -11.23 9.26 -14.46
CA LEU A 128 -11.83 10.28 -15.35
C LEU A 128 -10.94 10.58 -16.55
N LYS A 129 -9.62 10.61 -16.36
CA LYS A 129 -8.68 10.85 -17.46
C LYS A 129 -8.67 9.71 -18.48
N LEU A 130 -8.76 8.47 -18.02
CA LEU A 130 -8.87 7.30 -18.89
C LEU A 130 -10.20 7.26 -19.66
N LEU A 131 -11.28 7.82 -19.10
CA LEU A 131 -12.57 7.96 -19.77
C LEU A 131 -12.62 9.10 -20.80
N GLY A 132 -11.52 9.84 -20.99
CA GLY A 132 -11.46 10.95 -21.94
C GLY A 132 -12.25 12.19 -21.52
N VAL A 133 -12.53 12.35 -20.22
CA VAL A 133 -13.22 13.52 -19.70
C VAL A 133 -12.34 14.78 -19.87
N ASN A 134 -12.98 15.91 -20.20
CA ASN A 134 -12.30 17.19 -20.38
C ASN A 134 -11.55 17.63 -19.11
N ASP A 135 -10.38 18.26 -19.28
CA ASP A 135 -9.49 18.68 -18.18
C ASP A 135 -10.20 19.51 -17.12
N ILE A 136 -11.04 20.46 -17.56
CA ILE A 136 -11.79 21.36 -16.68
C ILE A 136 -12.80 20.57 -15.84
N ALA A 137 -13.50 19.62 -16.47
CA ALA A 137 -14.50 18.79 -15.80
C ALA A 137 -13.82 17.84 -14.80
N THR A 138 -12.67 17.26 -15.15
CA THR A 138 -11.88 16.45 -14.22
C THR A 138 -11.44 17.27 -13.01
N LEU A 139 -10.95 18.49 -13.23
CA LEU A 139 -10.50 19.38 -12.15
C LEU A 139 -11.66 19.75 -11.20
N CYS A 140 -12.84 20.05 -11.76
CA CYS A 140 -14.03 20.34 -10.97
C CYS A 140 -14.45 19.13 -10.12
N VAL A 141 -14.52 17.93 -10.71
CA VAL A 141 -14.91 16.70 -10.00
C VAL A 141 -13.91 16.35 -8.90
N VAL A 142 -12.61 16.45 -9.19
CA VAL A 142 -11.54 16.25 -8.21
C VAL A 142 -11.62 17.26 -7.08
N GLY A 143 -11.84 18.55 -7.40
CA GLY A 143 -12.01 19.61 -6.41
C GLY A 143 -13.20 19.36 -5.48
N VAL A 144 -14.35 18.97 -6.02
CA VAL A 144 -15.55 18.61 -5.24
C VAL A 144 -15.27 17.38 -4.37
N ALA A 145 -14.62 16.34 -4.90
CA ALA A 145 -14.27 15.14 -4.16
C ALA A 145 -13.31 15.43 -3.00
N VAL A 146 -12.33 16.32 -3.19
CA VAL A 146 -11.42 16.77 -2.13
C VAL A 146 -12.20 17.51 -1.03
N VAL A 147 -13.04 18.47 -1.41
CA VAL A 147 -13.83 19.25 -0.44
C VAL A 147 -14.79 18.36 0.33
N ALA A 148 -15.50 17.46 -0.36
CA ALA A 148 -16.40 16.49 0.26
C ALA A 148 -15.67 15.50 1.18
N GLY A 149 -14.47 15.04 0.78
CA GLY A 149 -13.63 14.17 1.59
C GLY A 149 -13.10 14.85 2.86
N VAL A 150 -12.64 16.10 2.75
CA VAL A 150 -12.15 16.91 3.89
C VAL A 150 -13.31 17.29 4.82
N ALA A 151 -14.46 17.70 4.27
CA ALA A 151 -15.66 18.02 5.04
C ALA A 151 -16.25 16.78 5.72
N GLY A 152 -16.32 15.66 5.00
CA GLY A 152 -16.78 14.36 5.51
C GLY A 152 -15.86 13.81 6.60
N TRP A 153 -14.54 13.97 6.49
CA TRP A 153 -13.60 13.58 7.54
C TRP A 153 -13.78 14.40 8.83
N ARG A 154 -14.23 15.65 8.71
CA ARG A 154 -14.54 16.51 9.87
C ARG A 154 -15.79 16.05 10.63
N PHE A 155 -16.70 15.33 9.96
CA PHE A 155 -17.95 14.80 10.54
C PHE A 155 -17.86 13.33 10.95
N VAL A 156 -17.14 12.49 10.19
CA VAL A 156 -16.98 11.06 10.47
C VAL A 156 -15.77 10.87 11.36
N ARG A 157 -15.92 11.11 12.67
CA ARG A 157 -15.01 10.54 13.67
C ARG A 157 -15.30 9.04 13.72
N PRO A 158 -14.40 8.15 13.27
CA PRO A 158 -14.65 6.73 13.42
C PRO A 158 -14.69 6.41 14.91
N ALA A 159 -15.77 5.80 15.38
CA ALA A 159 -15.83 5.19 16.69
C ALA A 159 -14.61 4.28 16.84
N ARG A 160 -13.84 4.48 17.92
CA ARG A 160 -12.65 3.68 18.21
C ARG A 160 -13.10 2.22 18.28
N VAL A 161 -12.58 1.37 17.38
CA VAL A 161 -12.73 -0.07 17.51
C VAL A 161 -11.93 -0.47 18.74
N SER A 162 -12.64 -0.65 19.85
CA SER A 162 -12.12 -1.25 21.06
C SER A 162 -11.74 -2.69 20.73
N VAL A 163 -10.44 -2.95 20.58
CA VAL A 163 -9.95 -4.33 20.60
C VAL A 163 -10.37 -4.90 21.95
N PRO A 164 -11.18 -5.97 22.01
CA PRO A 164 -11.49 -6.61 23.28
C PRO A 164 -10.16 -7.07 23.87
N GLN A 165 -9.67 -6.39 24.90
CA GLN A 165 -8.60 -6.93 25.71
C GLN A 165 -9.21 -8.16 26.37
N GLY A 166 -8.81 -9.33 25.87
CA GLY A 166 -9.00 -10.58 26.58
C GLY A 166 -8.50 -10.33 27.99
N SER A 167 -9.44 -10.39 28.93
CA SER A 167 -9.22 -10.31 30.35
C SER A 167 -8.03 -11.18 30.71
N SER A 168 -6.87 -10.56 30.94
CA SER A 168 -5.80 -11.15 31.71
C SER A 168 -6.37 -11.32 33.11
N GLU A 169 -6.98 -12.48 33.28
CA GLU A 169 -7.52 -13.01 34.49
C GLU A 169 -6.54 -12.72 35.62
N SER A 170 -7.05 -11.97 36.60
CA SER A 170 -6.42 -11.68 37.85
C SER A 170 -6.10 -12.99 38.58
N ARG A 171 -4.95 -13.60 38.27
CA ARG A 171 -4.32 -14.53 39.22
C ARG A 171 -3.68 -13.69 40.33
N SER A 172 -4.54 -13.26 41.24
CA SER A 172 -4.14 -12.89 42.60
C SER A 172 -3.61 -14.15 43.28
N PRO A 173 -2.36 -14.18 43.79
CA PRO A 173 -2.00 -15.16 44.80
C PRO A 173 -2.82 -14.81 46.06
N ALA A 174 -3.56 -15.78 46.58
CA ALA A 174 -4.18 -15.66 47.89
C ALA A 174 -3.09 -15.48 48.97
N PRO A 175 -3.33 -14.70 50.04
CA PRO A 175 -2.44 -14.67 51.18
C PRO A 175 -2.63 -15.96 51.97
N ASP A 176 -1.63 -16.83 51.96
CA ASP A 176 -1.60 -17.97 52.88
C ASP A 176 -1.08 -17.50 54.24
N ARG A 177 -1.80 -17.90 55.29
CA ARG A 177 -1.51 -17.61 56.70
C ARG A 177 -0.60 -18.69 57.29
#